data_AF-A0A1V0UPZ1-F1
#
_entry.id   AF-A0A1V0UPZ1-F1
#
_cell.length_a   1.000
_cell.length_b   1.000
_cell.length_c   1.000
_cell.angle_alpha   90.00
_cell.angle_beta   90.00
_cell.angle_gamma   90.00
#
_symmetry.space_group_name_H-M   'P 1'
#
loop_
_entity.id
_entity.type
_entity.pdbx_description
1 polymer ?
#
loop_
_entity_poly.entity_id
_entity_poly.type
_entity_poly.pdbx_seq_one_letter_code
_entity_poly.pdbx_strand_id
1 'polypeptide(L)'
;MALLTRTCRECSASFQGGPRAYYCPSCRAERTRKTCTEHKRRKRQGKTRSLGSKDTCERCGKTYTVKGGNQRFCLDCQPIHTAEYDRRTSLEFYNSHKERINPKRKLKRRKRSNICAICGNVFEPVNGSTTCSPECKRKLGNKHNREWRRREKEKKTPRGKKYITWSR
;
A
#
# COMPACT_ATOMS: atom_id res chain seq x y z
N MET A 1 9.19 -23.62 21.75
CA MET A 1 8.17 -22.55 21.91
C MET A 1 7.48 -22.75 23.25
N ALA A 2 7.45 -21.74 24.12
CA ALA A 2 6.79 -21.88 25.42
C ALA A 2 5.26 -22.01 25.23
N LEU A 3 4.65 -22.93 25.99
CA LEU A 3 3.21 -22.98 26.18
C LEU A 3 2.84 -21.94 27.23
N LEU A 4 1.78 -21.17 26.97
CA LEU A 4 1.26 -20.21 27.93
C LEU A 4 -0.22 -20.48 28.16
N THR A 5 -0.72 -20.07 29.33
CA THR A 5 -2.15 -20.05 29.63
C THR A 5 -2.84 -19.08 28.68
N ARG A 6 -3.82 -19.60 27.93
CA ARG A 6 -4.67 -18.87 26.98
C ARG A 6 -6.13 -19.11 27.33
N THR A 7 -6.99 -18.18 26.93
CA THR A 7 -8.44 -18.26 27.11
C THR A 7 -9.09 -18.66 25.79
N CYS A 8 -9.97 -19.67 25.81
CA CYS A 8 -10.71 -20.10 24.63
C CYS A 8 -11.70 -19.01 24.20
N ARG A 9 -11.77 -18.69 22.89
CA ARG A 9 -12.74 -17.71 22.36
C ARG A 9 -14.20 -18.17 22.29
N GLU A 10 -14.46 -19.46 22.54
CA GLU A 10 -15.79 -20.06 22.39
C GLU A 10 -16.41 -20.42 23.74
N CYS A 11 -15.66 -21.11 24.61
CA CYS A 11 -16.13 -21.52 25.93
C CYS A 11 -15.47 -20.78 27.10
N SER A 12 -14.58 -19.81 26.83
CA SER A 12 -13.85 -19.04 27.85
C SER A 12 -12.95 -19.85 28.81
N ALA A 13 -12.75 -21.15 28.58
CA ALA A 13 -11.89 -21.98 29.42
C ALA A 13 -10.40 -21.61 29.28
N SER A 14 -9.67 -21.68 30.39
CA SER A 14 -8.21 -21.54 30.43
C SER A 14 -7.53 -22.85 30.00
N PHE A 15 -6.58 -22.77 29.07
CA PHE A 15 -5.84 -23.92 28.56
C PHE A 15 -4.39 -23.55 28.22
N GLN A 16 -3.50 -24.54 28.20
CA GLN A 16 -2.11 -24.34 27.79
C GLN A 16 -1.99 -24.43 26.26
N GLY A 17 -1.40 -23.41 25.63
CA GLY A 17 -1.28 -23.36 24.18
C GLY A 17 -0.14 -22.49 23.68
N GLY A 18 0.24 -22.70 22.42
CA GLY A 18 1.21 -21.84 21.74
C GLY A 18 0.69 -20.42 21.48
N PRO A 19 1.54 -19.51 20.97
CA PRO A 19 1.22 -18.08 20.84
C PRO A 19 -0.04 -17.77 20.01
N ARG A 20 -0.43 -18.66 19.09
CA ARG A 20 -1.60 -18.51 18.21
C ARG A 20 -2.73 -19.49 18.50
N ALA A 21 -2.72 -20.14 19.67
CA ALA A 21 -3.81 -21.03 20.06
C ALA A 21 -5.04 -20.22 20.51
N TYR A 22 -6.09 -20.18 19.67
CA TYR A 22 -7.33 -19.43 19.95
C TYR A 22 -8.44 -20.25 20.63
N TYR A 23 -8.36 -21.58 20.55
CA TYR A 23 -9.40 -22.50 21.03
C TYR A 23 -8.76 -23.61 21.85
N CYS A 24 -9.44 -24.02 22.92
CA CYS A 24 -9.06 -25.18 23.70
C CYS A 24 -9.17 -26.48 22.86
N PRO A 25 -8.55 -27.59 23.29
CA PRO A 25 -8.55 -28.84 22.52
C PRO A 25 -9.95 -29.37 22.18
N SER A 26 -10.92 -29.24 23.10
CA SER A 26 -12.30 -29.70 22.89
C SER A 26 -13.03 -28.88 21.81
N CYS A 27 -13.08 -27.54 21.94
CA CYS A 27 -13.69 -26.66 20.93
C CYS A 27 -12.99 -26.77 19.56
N ARG A 28 -11.66 -26.95 19.55
CA ARG A 28 -10.91 -27.20 18.31
C ARG A 28 -11.38 -28.49 17.64
N ALA A 29 -11.49 -29.59 18.39
CA ALA A 29 -11.93 -30.87 17.85
C ALA A 29 -13.36 -30.77 17.29
N GLU A 30 -14.25 -30.09 17.99
CA GLU A 30 -15.62 -29.86 17.53
C GLU A 30 -15.67 -29.06 16.22
N ARG A 31 -14.92 -27.95 16.14
CA ARG A 31 -14.81 -27.13 14.91
C ARG A 31 -14.23 -27.93 13.74
N THR A 32 -13.21 -28.76 14.00
CA THR A 32 -12.65 -29.65 12.98
C THR A 32 -13.71 -30.65 12.50
N ARG A 33 -14.49 -31.26 13.40
CA ARG A 33 -15.59 -32.16 13.01
C ARG A 33 -16.63 -31.44 12.14
N LYS A 34 -17.10 -30.27 12.57
CA LYS A 34 -18.08 -29.45 11.81
C LYS A 34 -17.57 -29.12 10.39
N THR A 35 -16.33 -28.64 10.28
CA THR A 35 -15.72 -28.28 8.98
C THR A 35 -15.50 -29.49 8.08
N CYS A 36 -15.06 -30.62 8.62
CA CYS A 36 -14.92 -31.88 7.88
C CYS A 36 -16.27 -32.40 7.37
N THR A 37 -17.30 -32.40 8.21
CA THR A 37 -18.66 -32.81 7.82
C THR A 37 -19.18 -31.91 6.69
N GLU A 38 -19.02 -30.60 6.81
CA GLU A 38 -19.46 -29.65 5.79
C GLU A 38 -18.69 -29.81 4.47
N HIS A 39 -17.40 -30.08 4.53
CA HIS A 39 -16.60 -30.38 3.34
C HIS A 39 -17.10 -31.65 2.62
N LYS A 40 -17.32 -32.74 3.38
CA LYS A 40 -17.87 -33.99 2.83
C LYS A 40 -19.25 -33.78 2.22
N ARG A 41 -20.12 -33.00 2.87
CA ARG A 41 -21.46 -32.64 2.35
C ARG A 41 -21.36 -31.92 1.00
N ARG A 42 -20.55 -30.86 0.91
CA ARG A 42 -20.34 -30.10 -0.34
C ARG A 42 -19.77 -30.95 -1.46
N LYS A 43 -18.83 -31.85 -1.13
CA LYS A 43 -18.24 -32.80 -2.09
C LYS A 43 -19.29 -33.76 -2.64
N ARG A 44 -20.15 -34.35 -1.78
CA ARG A 44 -21.25 -35.23 -2.21
C ARG A 44 -22.27 -34.50 -3.11
N GLN A 45 -22.53 -33.22 -2.84
CA GLN A 45 -23.43 -32.40 -3.65
C GLN A 45 -22.82 -31.90 -4.97
N GLY A 46 -21.56 -32.21 -5.27
CA GLY A 46 -20.88 -31.70 -6.47
C GLY A 46 -20.60 -30.19 -6.46
N LYS A 47 -20.83 -29.50 -5.34
CA LYS A 47 -20.61 -28.04 -5.19
C LYS A 47 -19.14 -27.68 -4.95
N THR A 48 -18.28 -28.67 -4.80
CA THR A 48 -16.84 -28.46 -4.58
C THR A 48 -16.16 -28.18 -5.91
N ARG A 49 -15.51 -27.01 -5.99
CA ARG A 49 -14.65 -26.65 -7.12
C ARG A 49 -13.38 -27.50 -7.10
N SER A 50 -13.15 -28.27 -8.16
CA SER A 50 -11.88 -28.99 -8.36
C SER A 50 -10.82 -28.06 -8.93
N LEU A 51 -9.55 -28.33 -8.60
CA LEU A 51 -8.44 -27.66 -9.27
C LEU A 51 -8.39 -28.11 -10.73
N GLY A 52 -8.15 -27.17 -11.65
CA GLY A 52 -8.13 -27.43 -13.09
C GLY A 52 -9.50 -27.36 -13.79
N SER A 53 -10.61 -27.21 -13.06
CA SER A 53 -11.92 -26.96 -13.69
C SER A 53 -12.01 -25.56 -14.28
N LYS A 54 -13.02 -25.33 -15.13
CA LYS A 54 -13.35 -24.01 -15.66
C LYS A 54 -14.37 -23.31 -14.74
N ASP A 55 -14.17 -22.03 -14.49
CA ASP A 55 -15.09 -21.18 -13.73
C ASP A 55 -15.17 -19.77 -14.33
N THR A 56 -16.12 -18.96 -13.92
CA THR A 56 -16.45 -17.66 -14.51
C THR A 56 -15.94 -16.51 -13.65
N CYS A 57 -15.28 -15.53 -14.27
CA CYS A 57 -14.75 -14.37 -13.55
C CYS A 57 -15.88 -13.40 -13.17
N GLU A 58 -15.98 -13.07 -11.88
CA GLU A 58 -16.98 -12.13 -11.37
C GLU A 58 -16.85 -10.70 -11.92
N ARG A 59 -15.69 -10.32 -12.47
CA ARG A 59 -15.42 -8.96 -12.99
C ARG A 59 -15.66 -8.82 -14.49
N CYS A 60 -15.23 -9.80 -15.28
CA CYS A 60 -15.29 -9.71 -16.75
C CYS A 60 -16.17 -10.78 -17.40
N GLY A 61 -16.73 -11.72 -16.64
CA GLY A 61 -17.58 -12.80 -17.15
C GLY A 61 -16.86 -13.87 -17.98
N LYS A 62 -15.54 -13.74 -18.22
CA LYS A 62 -14.78 -14.73 -18.98
C LYS A 62 -14.55 -16.00 -18.16
N THR A 63 -14.50 -17.14 -18.85
CA THR A 63 -14.13 -18.42 -18.23
C THR A 63 -12.62 -18.48 -17.99
N TYR A 64 -12.20 -19.10 -16.89
CA TYR A 64 -10.81 -19.30 -16.52
C TYR A 64 -10.60 -20.65 -15.84
N THR A 65 -9.37 -21.17 -15.88
CA THR A 65 -8.99 -22.40 -15.18
C THR A 65 -8.70 -22.11 -13.70
N VAL A 66 -9.37 -22.82 -12.81
CA VAL A 66 -9.25 -22.66 -11.36
C VAL A 66 -7.91 -23.20 -10.88
N LYS A 67 -7.06 -22.32 -10.34
CA LYS A 67 -5.77 -22.67 -9.72
C LYS A 67 -5.82 -22.69 -8.18
N GLY A 68 -6.85 -22.09 -7.59
CA GLY A 68 -7.03 -22.07 -6.14
C GLY A 68 -8.51 -22.04 -5.74
N GLY A 69 -8.84 -22.67 -4.61
CA GLY A 69 -10.23 -22.82 -4.15
C GLY A 69 -10.97 -21.50 -3.85
N ASN A 70 -10.21 -20.43 -3.53
CA ASN A 70 -10.74 -19.10 -3.24
C ASN A 70 -10.60 -18.13 -4.43
N GLN A 71 -10.21 -18.62 -5.61
CA GLN A 71 -10.06 -17.77 -6.78
C GLN A 71 -11.43 -17.29 -7.26
N ARG A 72 -11.60 -15.98 -7.38
CA ARG A 72 -12.86 -15.33 -7.85
C ARG A 72 -12.69 -14.64 -9.22
N PHE A 73 -11.45 -14.32 -9.58
CA PHE A 73 -11.11 -13.55 -10.77
C PHE A 73 -10.14 -14.32 -11.67
N CYS A 74 -10.19 -14.02 -12.98
CA CYS A 74 -9.15 -14.47 -13.91
C CYS A 74 -7.81 -13.77 -13.62
N LEU A 75 -6.73 -14.27 -14.21
CA LEU A 75 -5.36 -13.77 -13.97
C LEU A 75 -5.20 -12.29 -14.32
N ASP A 76 -5.91 -11.79 -15.34
CA ASP A 76 -5.84 -10.38 -15.74
C ASP A 76 -6.62 -9.47 -14.78
N CYS A 77 -7.75 -9.95 -14.25
CA CYS A 77 -8.62 -9.16 -13.37
C CYS A 77 -8.18 -9.20 -11.90
N GLN A 78 -7.48 -10.26 -11.49
CA GLN A 78 -6.98 -10.44 -10.13
C GLN A 78 -6.12 -9.26 -9.64
N PRO A 79 -5.05 -8.82 -10.34
CA PRO A 79 -4.22 -7.71 -9.87
C PRO A 79 -5.01 -6.40 -9.75
N ILE A 80 -5.98 -6.20 -10.62
CA ILE A 80 -6.80 -4.98 -10.62
C ILE A 80 -7.70 -4.95 -9.38
N HIS A 81 -8.41 -6.05 -9.10
CA HIS A 81 -9.25 -6.15 -7.90
C HIS A 81 -8.41 -6.06 -6.62
N THR A 82 -7.24 -6.70 -6.57
CA THR A 82 -6.33 -6.58 -5.42
C THR A 82 -5.93 -5.12 -5.20
N ALA A 83 -5.53 -4.39 -6.24
CA ALA A 83 -5.15 -2.98 -6.12
C ALA A 83 -6.33 -2.07 -5.71
N GLU A 84 -7.56 -2.36 -6.16
CA GLU A 84 -8.77 -1.66 -5.70
C GLU A 84 -9.06 -1.92 -4.23
N TYR A 85 -9.02 -3.19 -3.80
CA TYR A 85 -9.23 -3.60 -2.41
C TYR A 85 -8.18 -3.00 -1.48
N ASP A 86 -6.91 -3.06 -1.85
CA ASP A 86 -5.79 -2.53 -1.07
C ASP A 86 -5.88 -1.01 -0.94
N ARG A 87 -6.25 -0.28 -2.00
CA ARG A 87 -6.48 1.17 -1.93
C ARG A 87 -7.60 1.51 -0.94
N ARG A 88 -8.73 0.82 -1.03
CA ARG A 88 -9.87 1.06 -0.12
C ARG A 88 -9.49 0.77 1.33
N THR A 89 -8.98 -0.42 1.60
CA THR A 89 -8.69 -0.87 2.97
C THR A 89 -7.52 -0.12 3.59
N SER A 90 -6.50 0.25 2.82
CA SER A 90 -5.39 1.06 3.33
C SER A 90 -5.82 2.47 3.72
N LEU A 91 -6.74 3.08 2.97
CA LEU A 91 -7.33 4.38 3.32
C LEU A 91 -8.19 4.29 4.58
N GLU A 92 -9.07 3.30 4.67
CA GLU A 92 -9.90 3.05 5.87
C GLU A 92 -9.02 2.83 7.12
N PHE A 93 -7.99 2.00 6.99
CA PHE A 93 -7.03 1.75 8.06
C PHE A 93 -6.29 3.03 8.46
N TYR A 94 -5.80 3.81 7.49
CA TYR A 94 -5.12 5.07 7.78
C TYR A 94 -6.05 6.05 8.49
N ASN A 95 -7.28 6.23 8.01
CA ASN A 95 -8.22 7.17 8.58
C ASN A 95 -8.60 6.82 10.03
N SER A 96 -8.83 5.53 10.32
CA SER A 96 -9.15 5.04 11.67
C SER A 96 -7.96 5.10 12.64
N HIS A 97 -6.72 5.10 12.14
CA HIS A 97 -5.53 5.05 12.99
C HIS A 97 -4.63 6.30 12.86
N LYS A 98 -5.08 7.36 12.16
CA LYS A 98 -4.27 8.54 11.85
C LYS A 98 -3.72 9.23 13.09
N GLU A 99 -4.50 9.32 14.17
CA GLU A 99 -4.07 9.95 15.42
C GLU A 99 -2.93 9.18 16.09
N ARG A 100 -2.91 7.85 15.99
CA ARG A 100 -1.82 7.01 16.49
C ARG A 100 -0.58 7.05 15.60
N ILE A 101 -0.78 7.11 14.27
CA ILE A 101 0.29 6.98 13.27
C ILE A 101 1.01 8.32 13.03
N ASN A 102 0.26 9.42 12.94
CA ASN A 102 0.78 10.72 12.50
C ASN A 102 1.82 11.34 13.46
N PRO A 103 1.72 11.25 14.80
CA PRO A 103 2.74 11.80 15.69
C PRO A 103 4.13 11.22 15.42
N LYS A 104 4.24 9.88 15.31
CA LYS A 104 5.51 9.20 14.99
C LYS A 104 6.03 9.60 13.61
N ARG A 105 5.15 9.71 12.61
CA ARG A 105 5.52 10.17 11.25
C ARG A 105 6.00 11.62 11.22
N LYS A 106 5.32 12.52 11.96
CA LYS A 106 5.69 13.94 12.08
C LYS A 106 7.06 14.08 12.75
N LEU A 107 7.33 13.33 13.81
CA LEU A 107 8.63 13.32 14.48
C LEU A 107 9.76 12.86 13.54
N LYS A 108 9.55 11.77 12.78
CA LYS A 108 10.54 11.26 11.82
C LYS A 108 10.80 12.24 10.66
N ARG A 109 9.80 13.01 10.24
CA ARG A 109 9.92 14.02 9.17
C ARG A 109 10.53 15.34 9.66
N ARG A 110 10.57 15.60 10.96
CA ARG A 110 11.11 16.84 11.52
C ARG A 110 12.61 16.92 11.21
N LYS A 111 12.99 17.82 10.31
CA LYS A 111 14.38 18.20 10.09
C LYS A 111 14.78 19.17 11.19
N ARG A 112 15.74 18.79 12.04
CA ARG A 112 16.28 19.68 13.08
C ARG A 112 17.20 20.74 12.49
N SER A 113 17.94 20.38 11.45
CA SER A 113 18.79 21.29 10.68
C SER A 113 18.53 21.14 9.19
N ASN A 114 18.75 22.23 8.46
CA ASN A 114 18.72 22.29 7.00
C ASN A 114 19.84 23.20 6.49
N ILE A 115 20.26 23.01 5.25
CA ILE A 115 21.28 23.83 4.59
C ILE A 115 20.59 24.86 3.71
N CYS A 116 21.00 26.13 3.82
CA CYS A 116 20.40 27.21 3.03
C CYS A 116 20.72 27.06 1.55
N ALA A 117 19.70 27.01 0.70
CA ALA A 117 19.85 26.86 -0.75
C ALA A 117 20.58 28.03 -1.45
N ILE A 118 20.77 29.16 -0.77
CA ILE A 118 21.42 30.37 -1.33
C ILE A 118 22.81 30.60 -0.75
N CYS A 119 22.98 30.56 0.57
CA CYS A 119 24.25 30.87 1.22
C CYS A 119 24.98 29.64 1.80
N GLY A 120 24.37 28.46 1.80
CA GLY A 120 24.99 27.23 2.32
C GLY A 120 25.04 27.12 3.85
N ASN A 121 24.59 28.14 4.60
CA ASN A 121 24.60 28.09 6.07
C ASN A 121 23.62 27.04 6.62
N VAL A 122 24.03 26.36 7.70
CA VAL A 122 23.17 25.44 8.45
C VAL A 122 22.26 26.25 9.36
N PHE A 123 20.96 25.95 9.35
CA PHE A 123 19.95 26.64 10.15
C PHE A 123 18.83 25.67 10.58
N GLU A 124 18.07 26.04 11.60
CA GLU A 124 16.87 25.28 11.99
C GLU A 124 15.66 25.67 11.13
N PRO A 125 15.08 24.75 10.35
CA PRO A 125 14.02 25.09 9.42
C PRO A 125 12.67 25.29 10.12
N VAL A 126 12.15 26.51 10.08
CA VAL A 126 10.76 26.80 10.48
C VAL A 126 9.82 26.41 9.34
N ASN A 127 8.77 25.63 9.62
CA ASN A 127 7.77 25.17 8.64
C ASN A 127 8.35 24.52 7.38
N GLY A 128 9.52 23.88 7.50
CA GLY A 128 10.20 23.25 6.37
C GLY A 128 10.91 24.24 5.43
N SER A 129 11.25 25.44 5.90
CA SER A 129 12.03 26.42 5.13
C SER A 129 13.33 25.82 4.58
N THR A 130 13.66 26.17 3.33
CA THR A 130 14.91 25.81 2.64
C THR A 130 15.92 26.96 2.63
N THR A 131 15.56 28.11 3.21
CA THR A 131 16.41 29.30 3.29
C THR A 131 16.50 29.81 4.72
N CYS A 132 17.69 30.26 5.12
CA CYS A 132 17.96 30.71 6.49
C CYS A 132 17.37 32.08 6.84
N SER A 133 17.06 32.93 5.84
CA SER A 133 16.59 34.30 6.07
C SER A 133 15.57 34.77 5.01
N PRO A 134 14.75 35.80 5.30
CA PRO A 134 13.84 36.41 4.33
C PRO A 134 14.56 36.90 3.06
N GLU A 135 15.79 37.39 3.21
CA GLU A 135 16.60 37.81 2.06
C GLU A 135 16.97 36.64 1.16
N CYS A 136 17.45 35.53 1.74
CA CYS A 136 17.74 34.31 0.99
C CYS A 136 16.47 33.77 0.31
N LYS A 137 15.31 33.86 0.98
CA LYS A 137 14.02 33.50 0.39
C LYS A 137 13.69 34.35 -0.84
N ARG A 138 13.89 35.67 -0.77
CA ARG A 138 13.69 36.59 -1.91
C ARG A 138 14.66 36.29 -3.05
N LYS A 139 15.94 36.05 -2.76
CA LYS A 139 16.96 35.66 -3.75
C LYS A 139 16.58 34.36 -4.46
N LEU A 140 16.11 33.35 -3.71
CA LEU A 140 15.64 32.09 -4.26
C LEU A 140 14.41 32.28 -5.17
N GLY A 141 13.44 33.09 -4.74
CA GLY A 141 12.27 33.43 -5.56
C GLY A 141 12.66 34.10 -6.88
N ASN A 142 13.59 35.06 -6.84
CA ASN A 142 14.11 35.72 -8.04
C ASN A 142 14.81 34.74 -9.00
N LYS A 143 15.60 33.81 -8.44
CA LYS A 143 16.26 32.74 -9.23
C LYS A 143 15.22 31.87 -9.93
N HIS A 144 14.22 31.38 -9.20
CA HIS A 144 13.13 30.56 -9.77
C HIS A 144 12.36 31.31 -10.85
N ASN A 145 12.04 32.59 -10.64
CA ASN A 145 11.36 33.42 -11.63
C ASN A 145 12.20 33.59 -12.92
N ARG A 146 13.51 33.78 -12.78
CA ARG A 146 14.42 33.87 -13.93
C ARG A 146 14.47 32.55 -14.70
N GLU A 147 14.57 31.43 -14.00
CA GLU A 147 14.56 30.10 -14.61
C GLU A 147 13.23 29.76 -15.28
N TRP A 148 12.10 30.15 -14.68
CA TRP A 148 10.78 30.02 -15.29
C TRP A 148 10.67 30.84 -16.57
N ARG A 149 11.07 32.13 -16.54
CA ARG A 149 11.09 32.99 -17.74
C ARG A 149 11.98 32.42 -18.84
N ARG A 150 13.14 31.85 -18.50
CA ARG A 150 14.03 31.17 -19.45
C ARG A 150 13.34 29.96 -20.10
N ARG A 151 12.76 29.06 -19.30
CA ARG A 151 12.02 27.88 -19.80
C ARG A 151 10.85 28.28 -20.71
N GLU A 152 10.14 29.36 -20.39
CA GLU A 152 9.06 29.87 -21.24
C GLU A 152 9.58 30.42 -22.58
N LYS A 153 10.73 31.11 -22.60
CA LYS A 153 11.38 31.53 -23.85
C LYS A 153 11.84 30.34 -24.68
N GLU A 154 12.42 29.31 -24.05
CA GLU A 154 12.85 28.06 -24.71
C GLU A 154 11.67 27.28 -25.34
N LYS A 155 10.49 27.28 -24.70
CA LYS A 155 9.27 26.70 -25.31
C LYS A 155 8.79 27.48 -26.52
N LYS A 156 8.93 28.81 -26.49
CA LYS A 156 8.50 29.72 -27.56
C LYS A 156 9.49 29.79 -28.73
N THR A 157 10.72 29.29 -28.56
CA THR A 157 11.70 29.22 -29.64
C THR A 157 11.37 28.03 -30.55
N PRO A 158 11.19 28.22 -31.87
CA PRO A 158 10.85 27.12 -32.77
C PRO A 158 11.95 26.05 -32.75
N ARG A 159 11.57 24.79 -32.50
CA ARG A 159 12.48 23.63 -32.62
C ARG A 159 12.78 23.40 -34.11
N GLY A 160 13.69 24.17 -34.72
CA GLY A 160 13.97 23.96 -36.15
C GLY A 160 14.80 25.00 -36.91
N LYS A 161 15.77 25.68 -36.31
CA LYS A 161 16.81 26.41 -37.07
C LYS A 161 18.21 25.92 -36.70
N LYS A 162 18.48 24.64 -36.91
CA LYS A 162 19.85 24.18 -37.15
C LYS A 162 20.08 24.32 -38.65
N TYR A 163 20.70 25.42 -39.08
CA TYR A 163 21.13 25.57 -40.46
C TYR A 163 22.14 24.47 -40.76
N ILE A 164 21.84 23.62 -41.74
CA ILE A 164 22.81 22.67 -42.33
C ILE A 164 23.72 23.53 -43.21
N THR A 165 24.94 23.79 -42.75
CA THR A 165 25.97 24.41 -43.58
C THR A 165 26.46 23.37 -44.57
N TRP A 166 26.03 23.45 -45.83
CA TRP A 166 26.66 22.73 -46.92
C TRP A 166 27.93 23.49 -47.33
N SER A 167 29.09 22.98 -46.92
CA SER A 167 30.40 23.35 -47.43
C SER A 167 30.55 22.77 -48.84
N ARG A 168 30.78 23.64 -49.83
CA ARG A 168 31.07 23.30 -51.23
C ARG A 168 32.57 23.21 -51.45
#